data_AF-A0A355SW27-F1
#
_entry.id   AF-A0A355SW27-F1
#
_cell.length_a   1.000
_cell.length_b   1.000
_cell.length_c   1.000
_cell.angle_alpha   90.00
_cell.angle_beta   90.00
_cell.angle_gamma   90.00
#
_symmetry.space_group_name_H-M   'P 1'
#
loop_
_entity.id
_entity.type
_entity.pdbx_description
1 polymer ?
#
loop_
_entity_poly.entity_id
_entity_poly.type
_entity_poly.pdbx_seq_one_letter_code
_entity_poly.pdbx_strand_id
1 'polypeptide(L)'
;MPPETTNTLDLYFGDARSKLIDLGAFMDRVERNGDTEDFRYQAFLKALEAVKQAPRAESVLRSLSDPTDEPVAKAGSGPAIGAWKGLV
;
A
#
# COMPACT_ATOMS: atom_id res chain seq x y z
N MET A 1 8.08 -34.63 -22.93
CA MET A 1 8.76 -33.53 -22.21
C MET A 1 7.90 -33.25 -20.98
N PRO A 2 8.43 -33.31 -19.74
CA PRO A 2 7.67 -32.81 -18.60
C PRO A 2 7.37 -31.31 -18.82
N PRO A 3 6.26 -30.77 -18.32
CA PRO A 3 5.97 -29.35 -18.47
C PRO A 3 7.11 -28.55 -17.82
N GLU A 4 7.66 -27.58 -18.54
CA GLU A 4 8.55 -26.59 -17.94
C GLU A 4 7.80 -25.93 -16.79
N THR A 5 8.36 -26.02 -15.58
CA THR A 5 7.79 -25.39 -14.40
C THR A 5 7.79 -23.88 -14.62
N THR A 6 6.61 -23.28 -14.79
CA THR A 6 6.50 -21.84 -14.99
C THR A 6 7.09 -21.09 -13.80
N ASN A 7 8.10 -20.26 -14.04
CA ASN A 7 8.77 -19.51 -12.99
C ASN A 7 7.84 -18.38 -12.49
N THR A 8 7.83 -18.15 -11.18
CA THR A 8 7.13 -17.02 -10.54
C THR A 8 7.47 -15.67 -11.18
N LEU A 9 8.71 -15.47 -11.64
CA LEU A 9 9.09 -14.26 -12.34
C LEU A 9 8.35 -14.11 -13.67
N ASP A 10 8.24 -15.17 -14.46
CA ASP A 10 7.51 -15.13 -15.74
C ASP A 10 6.02 -14.84 -15.52
N LEU A 11 5.45 -15.35 -14.42
CA LEU A 11 4.06 -15.14 -14.06
C LEU A 11 3.76 -13.73 -13.56
N TYR A 12 4.63 -13.14 -12.73
CA TYR A 12 4.28 -11.95 -11.94
C TYR A 12 5.14 -10.71 -12.20
N PHE A 13 6.32 -10.84 -12.81
CA PHE A 13 7.24 -9.71 -12.94
C PHE A 13 6.65 -8.57 -13.78
N GLY A 14 5.93 -8.88 -14.86
CA GLY A 14 5.31 -7.86 -15.72
C GLY A 14 4.33 -6.97 -14.97
N ASP A 15 3.41 -7.58 -14.22
CA ASP A 15 2.41 -6.89 -13.41
C ASP A 15 3.07 -6.13 -12.23
N ALA A 16 4.03 -6.74 -11.54
CA ALA A 16 4.77 -6.08 -10.47
C ALA A 16 5.54 -4.84 -10.97
N ARG A 17 6.17 -4.93 -12.15
CA ARG A 17 6.87 -3.80 -12.79
C ARG A 17 5.91 -2.68 -13.14
N SER A 18 4.74 -2.99 -13.71
CA SER A 18 3.70 -1.99 -14.01
C SER A 18 3.30 -1.21 -12.76
N LYS A 19 3.03 -1.93 -11.67
CA LYS A 19 2.66 -1.32 -10.39
C LYS A 19 3.73 -0.37 -9.88
N LEU A 20 5.01 -0.74 -9.94
CA LEU A 20 6.10 0.17 -9.54
C LEU A 20 6.11 1.49 -10.33
N ILE A 21 5.81 1.44 -11.63
CA ILE A 21 5.70 2.64 -12.47
C ILE A 21 4.50 3.49 -12.04
N ASP A 22 3.35 2.85 -11.81
CA ASP A 22 2.12 3.54 -11.38
C ASP A 22 2.31 4.22 -10.01
N LEU A 23 3.03 3.58 -9.08
CA LEU A 23 3.36 4.18 -7.79
C LEU A 23 4.23 5.43 -7.95
N GLY A 24 5.29 5.37 -8.76
CA GLY A 24 6.13 6.54 -9.05
C GLY A 24 5.32 7.68 -9.67
N ALA A 25 4.49 7.37 -10.68
CA ALA A 25 3.63 8.37 -11.32
C ALA A 25 2.58 8.96 -10.37
N PHE A 26 2.11 8.20 -9.38
CA PHE A 26 1.23 8.73 -8.32
C PHE A 26 1.97 9.74 -7.44
N MET A 27 3.18 9.40 -6.97
CA MET A 27 4.01 10.28 -6.15
C MET A 27 4.32 11.60 -6.87
N ASP A 28 4.72 11.53 -8.15
CA ASP A 28 4.99 12.72 -8.97
C ASP A 28 3.77 13.66 -9.08
N ARG A 29 2.54 13.11 -9.11
CA ARG A 29 1.31 13.91 -9.18
C ARG A 29 1.00 14.57 -7.84
N VAL A 30 1.19 13.86 -6.73
CA VAL A 30 1.02 14.41 -5.38
C VAL A 30 1.97 15.57 -5.16
N GLU A 31 3.25 15.39 -5.48
CA GLU A 31 4.27 16.44 -5.32
C GLU A 31 3.96 17.65 -6.20
N ARG A 32 3.57 17.44 -7.46
CA ARG A 32 3.20 18.52 -8.39
C ARG A 32 2.00 19.34 -7.92
N ASN A 33 1.05 18.71 -7.24
CA ASN A 33 -0.14 19.36 -6.73
C ASN A 33 0.04 19.96 -5.32
N GLY A 34 1.15 19.68 -4.64
CA GLY A 34 1.39 20.11 -3.26
C GLY A 34 0.59 19.35 -2.21
N ASP A 35 0.10 18.15 -2.53
CA ASP A 35 -0.73 17.32 -1.65
C ASP A 35 0.10 16.49 -0.63
N THR A 36 1.36 16.86 -0.40
CA THR A 36 2.31 16.07 0.40
C THR A 36 1.90 15.96 1.86
N GLU A 37 1.17 16.93 2.39
CA GLU A 37 0.69 16.93 3.78
C GLU A 37 -0.61 16.13 3.98
N ASP A 38 -1.21 15.59 2.91
CA ASP A 38 -2.40 14.74 3.04
C ASP A 38 -2.06 13.45 3.81
N PHE A 39 -2.86 13.15 4.84
CA PHE A 39 -2.61 11.99 5.70
C PHE A 39 -2.58 10.66 4.94
N ARG A 40 -3.30 10.55 3.82
CA ARG A 40 -3.30 9.35 2.97
C ARG A 40 -1.95 9.17 2.28
N TYR A 41 -1.33 10.27 1.86
CA TYR A 41 0.00 10.23 1.27
C TYR A 41 1.05 9.88 2.32
N GLN A 42 0.96 10.47 3.52
CA GLN A 42 1.83 10.11 4.65
C GLN A 42 1.71 8.63 5.03
N ALA A 43 0.49 8.09 5.09
CA ALA A 43 0.25 6.66 5.32
C ALA A 43 0.81 5.79 4.17
N PHE A 44 0.66 6.23 2.92
CA PHE A 44 1.21 5.55 1.75
C PHE A 44 2.75 5.46 1.80
N LEU A 45 3.45 6.54 2.16
CA LEU A 45 4.91 6.53 2.33
C LEU A 45 5.35 5.54 3.42
N LYS A 46 4.61 5.44 4.52
CA LYS A 46 4.86 4.43 5.57
C LYS A 46 4.64 3.01 5.05
N ALA A 47 3.61 2.79 4.25
CA ALA A 47 3.33 1.51 3.63
C ALA A 47 4.42 1.09 2.62
N LEU A 48 4.98 2.04 1.87
CA LEU A 48 6.15 1.78 1.01
C LEU A 48 7.35 1.28 1.80
N GLU A 49 7.62 1.84 2.98
CA GLU A 49 8.69 1.36 3.85
C GLU A 49 8.37 -0.03 4.42
N ALA A 50 7.11 -0.29 4.77
CA ALA A 50 6.65 -1.58 5.30
C ALA A 50 6.87 -2.74 4.31
N VAL A 51 6.90 -2.50 2.99
CA VAL A 51 7.15 -3.54 1.97
C VAL A 51 8.54 -4.19 2.11
N LYS A 52 9.48 -3.53 2.80
CA LYS A 52 10.83 -4.06 3.05
C LYS A 52 10.84 -5.14 4.13
N GLN A 53 9.78 -5.25 4.93
CA GLN A 53 9.66 -6.18 6.05
C GLN A 53 8.86 -7.42 5.63
N ALA A 54 9.38 -8.62 5.91
CA ALA A 54 8.65 -9.86 5.66
C ALA A 54 7.79 -10.25 6.88
N PRO A 55 6.57 -10.77 6.70
CA PRO A 55 5.87 -10.96 5.42
C PRO A 55 5.35 -9.63 4.83
N ARG A 56 5.68 -9.37 3.56
CA ARG A 56 5.54 -8.05 2.92
C ARG A 56 4.09 -7.58 2.79
N ALA A 57 3.21 -8.46 2.31
CA ALA A 57 1.81 -8.13 2.12
C ALA A 57 1.11 -7.81 3.45
N GLU A 58 1.38 -8.60 4.49
CA GLU A 58 0.85 -8.37 5.83
C GLU A 58 1.40 -7.07 6.42
N SER A 59 2.71 -6.80 6.27
CA SER A 59 3.34 -5.59 6.78
C SER A 59 2.71 -4.33 6.17
N VAL A 60 2.49 -4.33 4.85
CA VAL A 60 1.78 -3.26 4.15
C VAL A 60 0.33 -3.13 4.66
N LEU A 61 -0.42 -4.23 4.74
CA LEU A 61 -1.81 -4.22 5.21
C LEU A 61 -1.93 -3.63 6.62
N ARG A 62 -1.10 -4.12 7.56
CA ARG A 62 -1.10 -3.65 8.94
C ARG A 62 -0.73 -2.18 9.05
N SER A 63 0.23 -1.71 8.24
CA SER A 63 0.62 -0.30 8.23
C SER A 63 -0.48 0.66 7.78
N LEU A 64 -1.53 0.17 7.11
CA LEU A 64 -2.66 0.97 6.64
C LEU A 64 -3.93 0.78 7.50
N SER A 65 -3.92 -0.21 8.39
CA SER A 65 -5.08 -0.63 9.16
C SER A 65 -5.19 0.15 10.48
N ASP A 66 -6.42 0.25 10.98
CA ASP A 66 -6.67 0.67 12.35
C ASP A 66 -6.21 -0.46 13.31
N PRO A 67 -5.28 -0.20 14.25
CA PRO A 67 -4.80 -1.20 15.19
C PRO A 67 -5.69 -1.35 16.42
N THR A 68 -6.78 -0.59 16.53
CA THR A 68 -7.65 -0.63 17.71
C THR A 68 -8.54 -1.87 17.71
N ASP A 69 -8.63 -2.53 18.87
CA ASP A 69 -9.52 -3.67 19.08
C ASP A 69 -10.92 -3.24 19.54
N GLU A 70 -11.07 -1.98 19.98
CA GLU A 70 -12.35 -1.43 20.43
C GLU A 70 -13.22 -1.01 19.23
N PRO A 71 -14.43 -1.58 19.06
CA PRO A 71 -15.30 -1.19 17.97
C PRO A 71 -15.73 0.28 18.10
N VAL A 72 -15.65 1.02 17.00
CA VAL A 72 -16.23 2.37 16.96
C VAL A 72 -17.74 2.30 17.16
N ALA A 73 -18.28 3.15 18.04
CA ALA A 73 -19.71 3.17 18.39
C ALA A 73 -20.63 3.42 17.18
N LYS A 74 -20.11 4.04 16.11
CA LYS A 74 -20.81 4.25 14.85
C LYS A 74 -19.81 4.15 13.69
N ALA A 75 -20.17 3.38 12.66
CA ALA A 75 -19.39 3.33 11.43
C ALA A 75 -19.34 4.72 10.76
N GLY A 76 -18.13 5.23 10.54
CA GLY A 76 -17.87 6.42 9.72
C GLY A 76 -17.34 6.05 8.34
N SER A 77 -17.03 7.05 7.51
CA SER A 77 -16.37 6.84 6.20
C SER A 77 -14.88 6.52 6.31
N GLY A 78 -14.27 6.76 7.47
CA GLY A 78 -12.82 6.61 7.70
C GLY A 78 -12.24 5.24 7.28
N PRO A 79 -12.81 4.09 7.69
CA PRO A 79 -12.28 2.78 7.34
C PRO A 79 -12.27 2.48 5.83
N ALA A 80 -13.18 3.08 5.06
CA ALA A 80 -13.29 2.85 3.62
C ALA A 80 -12.23 3.60 2.79
N ILE A 81 -11.45 4.50 3.41
CA ILE A 81 -10.41 5.29 2.74
C ILE A 81 -9.12 4.48 2.52
N GLY A 82 -8.95 3.35 3.24
CA GLY A 82 -7.78 2.47 3.08
C GLY A 82 -6.49 3.02 3.69
N ALA A 83 -6.59 4.00 4.58
CA ALA A 83 -5.48 4.54 5.36
C ALA A 83 -5.98 4.95 6.75
N TRP A 84 -5.22 4.61 7.79
CA TRP A 84 -5.57 4.99 9.16
C TRP A 84 -5.00 6.36 9.52
N LYS A 85 -5.88 7.32 9.81
CA LYS A 85 -5.50 8.69 10.16
C LYS A 85 -4.69 8.79 11.46
N GLY A 86 -4.82 7.82 12.37
CA GLY A 86 -4.05 7.78 13.62
C GLY A 86 -2.55 7.53 13.42
N LEU A 87 -2.09 7.30 12.19
CA LEU A 87 -0.67 7.20 11.86
C LEU A 87 0.02 8.56 11.73
N VAL A 88 -0.70 9.67 11.58
CA VAL A 88 -0.13 10.98 11.23
C VAL A 88 -0.32 11.98 12.35
#